data_AF-A0A0G3HD50-F1
#
_entry.id   AF-A0A0G3HD50-F1
#
_cell.length_a   1.000
_cell.length_b   1.000
_cell.length_c   1.000
_cell.angle_alpha   90.00
_cell.angle_beta   90.00
_cell.angle_gamma   90.00
#
_symmetry.space_group_name_H-M   'P 1'
#
loop_
_entity.id
_entity.type
_entity.pdbx_description
1 polymer ?
#
loop_
_entity_poly.entity_id
_entity_poly.type
_entity_poly.pdbx_seq_one_letter_code
_entity_poly.pdbx_strand_id
1 'polypeptide(L)'
;MVSWGVGRIKVMRLTEFARLLDDEFGPARGRWIADSHVLPRRGATASELVERGVDLKVIWEELCAEFDVPEERQLGRDRPGW
;
A
#
# COMPACT_ATOMS: atom_id res chain seq x y z
N MET A 1 -15.86 -34.83 8.32
CA MET A 1 -16.43 -33.51 7.97
C MET A 1 -15.26 -32.61 7.59
N VAL A 2 -14.93 -32.56 6.30
CA VAL A 2 -13.84 -31.74 5.78
C VAL A 2 -14.25 -30.27 5.83
N SER A 3 -13.53 -29.46 6.62
CA SER A 3 -13.60 -27.99 6.53
C SER A 3 -12.24 -27.48 6.08
N TRP A 4 -12.12 -27.37 4.76
CA TRP A 4 -11.51 -26.30 3.98
C TRP A 4 -10.40 -25.48 4.66
N GLY A 5 -9.20 -25.58 4.09
CA GLY A 5 -8.09 -24.71 4.40
C GLY A 5 -8.48 -23.24 4.24
N VAL A 6 -8.25 -22.46 5.28
CA VAL A 6 -8.24 -21.01 5.22
C VAL A 6 -7.24 -20.62 4.13
N GLY A 7 -7.75 -20.23 2.96
CA GLY A 7 -6.93 -19.66 1.90
C GLY A 7 -6.15 -18.50 2.51
N ARG A 8 -4.82 -18.59 2.48
CA ARG A 8 -3.95 -17.50 2.95
C ARG A 8 -4.34 -16.24 2.19
N ILE A 9 -4.96 -15.27 2.87
CA ILE A 9 -5.04 -13.91 2.35
C ILE A 9 -3.59 -13.52 2.11
N LYS A 10 -3.23 -13.21 0.85
CA LYS A 10 -1.90 -12.75 0.52
C LYS A 10 -1.70 -11.42 1.24
N VAL A 11 -0.94 -11.44 2.34
CA VAL A 11 -0.51 -10.22 3.00
C VAL A 11 0.38 -9.46 2.02
N MET A 12 0.12 -8.16 1.90
CA MET A 12 0.91 -7.27 1.06
C MET A 12 2.34 -7.19 1.59
N ARG A 13 3.33 -7.35 0.70
CA ARG A 13 4.75 -7.24 1.08
C ARG A 13 5.20 -5.78 0.99
N LEU A 14 6.24 -5.41 1.76
CA LEU A 14 6.83 -4.07 1.68
C LEU A 14 7.32 -3.72 0.26
N THR A 15 7.82 -4.71 -0.48
CA THR A 15 8.21 -4.51 -1.89
C THR A 15 7.03 -4.36 -2.83
N GLU A 16 5.83 -4.81 -2.47
CA GLU A 16 4.61 -4.53 -3.23
C GLU A 16 4.09 -3.13 -2.90
N PHE A 17 4.16 -2.71 -1.63
CA PHE A 17 3.86 -1.33 -1.21
C PHE A 17 4.72 -0.28 -1.91
N ALA A 18 6.04 -0.47 -1.89
CA ALA A 18 6.95 0.43 -2.59
C ALA A 18 6.64 0.51 -4.08
N ARG A 19 6.26 -0.62 -4.71
CA ARG A 19 5.89 -0.63 -6.13
C ARG A 19 4.59 0.11 -6.41
N LEU A 20 3.58 0.02 -5.55
CA LEU A 20 2.34 0.78 -5.72
C LEU A 20 2.58 2.28 -5.61
N LEU A 21 3.42 2.70 -4.67
CA LEU A 21 3.88 4.09 -4.57
C LEU A 21 4.60 4.55 -5.84
N ASP A 22 5.53 3.73 -6.35
CA ASP A 22 6.28 4.04 -7.56
C ASP A 22 5.38 4.08 -8.80
N ASP A 23 4.42 3.17 -8.92
CA ASP A 23 3.53 3.08 -10.09
C ASP A 23 2.51 4.21 -10.14
N GLU A 24 2.01 4.67 -8.99
CA GLU A 24 1.00 5.72 -8.91
C GLU A 24 1.62 7.12 -8.88
N PHE A 25 2.68 7.32 -8.10
CA PHE A 25 3.25 8.65 -7.85
C PHE A 25 4.61 8.88 -8.50
N GLY A 26 5.26 7.82 -9.01
CA GLY A 26 6.64 7.86 -9.47
C GLY A 26 7.65 7.71 -8.34
N PRO A 27 8.87 7.20 -8.60
CA PRO A 27 9.79 6.79 -7.53
C PRO A 27 10.18 7.90 -6.54
N ALA A 28 10.53 9.08 -7.06
CA ALA A 28 10.97 10.20 -6.21
C ALA A 28 9.82 10.78 -5.37
N ARG A 29 8.67 11.02 -6.01
CA ARG A 29 7.51 11.63 -5.33
C ARG A 29 6.81 10.63 -4.42
N GLY A 30 6.69 9.36 -4.82
CA GLY A 30 6.14 8.29 -3.98
C GLY A 30 6.94 8.11 -2.69
N ARG A 31 8.27 8.11 -2.78
CA ARG A 31 9.14 8.09 -1.60
C ARG A 31 8.96 9.33 -0.72
N TRP A 32 8.94 10.52 -1.32
CA TRP A 32 8.73 11.75 -0.57
C TRP A 32 7.37 11.78 0.15
N ILE A 33 6.29 11.34 -0.51
CA ILE A 33 4.95 11.22 0.10
C ILE A 33 5.00 10.29 1.30
N ALA A 34 5.60 9.10 1.15
CA ALA A 34 5.66 8.12 2.22
C ALA A 34 6.36 8.66 3.48
N ASP A 35 7.42 9.45 3.28
CA ASP A 35 8.25 9.99 4.36
C ASP A 35 7.72 11.34 4.92
N SER A 36 6.94 12.11 4.16
CA SER A 36 6.63 13.52 4.50
C SER A 36 5.13 13.85 4.59
N HIS A 37 4.25 13.07 3.95
CA HIS A 37 2.81 13.35 3.99
C HIS A 37 2.18 12.69 5.21
N VAL A 38 1.61 13.50 6.10
CA VAL A 38 0.89 13.00 7.28
C VAL A 38 -0.52 12.57 6.86
N LEU A 39 -0.85 11.29 7.09
CA LEU A 39 -2.19 10.77 6.85
C LEU A 39 -3.14 11.29 7.95
N PRO A 40 -4.15 12.12 7.62
CA PRO A 40 -4.93 12.87 8.62
C PRO A 40 -5.64 11.98 9.65
N ARG A 41 -6.13 10.80 9.24
CA ARG A 41 -6.87 9.86 10.12
C ARG A 41 -5.99 9.22 11.19
N ARG A 42 -4.67 9.22 11.01
CA ARG A 42 -3.71 8.56 11.90
C ARG A 42 -2.71 9.52 12.53
N GLY A 43 -2.57 10.73 11.99
CA GLY A 43 -1.62 11.73 12.47
C GLY A 43 -0.17 11.27 12.36
N ALA A 44 0.15 10.46 11.35
CA ALA A 44 1.49 9.94 11.10
C ALA A 44 1.73 9.76 9.60
N THR A 45 2.99 9.74 9.17
CA THR A 45 3.37 9.45 7.78
C THR A 45 3.26 7.96 7.48
N ALA A 46 3.24 7.59 6.19
CA ALA A 46 3.18 6.18 5.82
C ALA A 46 4.39 5.41 6.38
N SER A 47 5.59 5.99 6.32
CA SER A 47 6.81 5.36 6.85
C SER A 47 6.74 5.14 8.36
N GLU A 48 6.25 6.11 9.14
CA GLU A 48 6.03 5.94 10.58
C GLU A 48 5.00 4.84 10.88
N LEU A 49 3.95 4.72 10.07
CA LEU A 49 2.94 3.68 10.23
C LEU A 49 3.47 2.28 9.91
N VAL A 50 4.34 2.16 8.91
CA VAL A 50 5.08 0.93 8.63
C VAL A 50 5.94 0.52 9.83
N GLU A 51 6.69 1.47 10.40
CA GLU A 51 7.52 1.21 11.60
C GLU A 51 6.68 0.79 12.82
N ARG A 52 5.46 1.33 12.96
CA ARG A 52 4.48 0.94 13.99
C ARG A 52 3.80 -0.40 13.72
N GLY A 53 4.09 -1.06 12.60
CA GLY A 53 3.53 -2.37 12.23
C GLY A 53 2.09 -2.32 11.75
N VAL A 54 1.61 -1.18 11.26
CA VAL A 54 0.28 -1.07 10.65
C VAL A 54 0.26 -1.87 9.34
N ASP A 55 -0.86 -2.54 9.05
CA ASP A 55 -1.03 -3.32 7.81
C ASP A 55 -0.79 -2.43 6.58
N LEU A 56 0.13 -2.84 5.71
CA LEU A 56 0.49 -2.13 4.49
C LEU A 56 -0.71 -1.90 3.56
N LYS A 57 -1.66 -2.83 3.52
CA LYS A 57 -2.89 -2.68 2.74
C LYS A 57 -3.72 -1.50 3.27
N VAL A 58 -3.82 -1.37 4.59
CA VAL A 58 -4.54 -0.26 5.23
C VAL A 58 -3.85 1.08 4.97
N ILE A 59 -2.52 1.12 5.03
CA ILE A 59 -1.75 2.33 4.70
C ILE A 59 -1.98 2.70 3.22
N TRP A 60 -1.95 1.72 2.32
CA TRP A 60 -2.19 1.96 0.90
C TRP A 60 -3.62 2.46 0.62
N GLU A 61 -4.64 1.86 1.25
CA GLU A 61 -6.03 2.31 1.12
C GLU A 61 -6.21 3.77 1.60
N GLU A 62 -5.51 4.18 2.66
CA GLU A 62 -5.55 5.57 3.12
C GLU A 62 -4.84 6.53 2.16
N LEU A 63 -3.72 6.14 1.57
CA LEU A 63 -3.07 6.91 0.51
C LEU A 63 -3.98 7.01 -0.73
N CYS A 64 -4.65 5.93 -1.12
CA CYS A 64 -5.59 5.94 -2.23
C CYS A 64 -6.74 6.92 -1.99
N ALA A 65 -7.31 6.92 -0.78
CA ALA A 65 -8.37 7.85 -0.41
C ALA A 65 -7.88 9.30 -0.34
N GLU A 66 -6.68 9.54 0.18
CA GLU A 66 -6.10 10.88 0.33
C GLU A 66 -5.75 11.54 -1.02
N PHE A 67 -5.31 10.74 -1.99
CA PHE A 67 -4.86 11.22 -3.31
C PHE A 67 -5.84 10.91 -4.44
N ASP A 68 -7.07 10.50 -4.12
CA ASP A 68 -8.12 10.14 -5.07
C ASP A 68 -7.64 9.13 -6.14
N VAL A 69 -6.91 8.11 -5.71
CA VAL A 69 -6.41 7.06 -6.61
C VAL A 69 -7.59 6.19 -7.09
N PRO A 70 -7.88 6.14 -8.40
CA PRO A 70 -8.97 5.35 -8.95
C PRO A 70 -8.81 3.84 -8.67
N GLU A 71 -9.91 3.15 -8.42
CA GLU A 71 -9.95 1.73 -8.02
C GLU A 71 -9.16 0.82 -8.97
N GLU A 72 -9.24 1.08 -10.28
CA GLU A 72 -8.53 0.34 -11.32
C GLU A 72 -7.00 0.45 -11.24
N ARG A 73 -6.46 1.44 -10.51
CA ARG A 73 -5.02 1.64 -10.30
C ARG A 73 -4.53 1.13 -8.94
N GLN A 74 -5.43 0.89 -7.98
CA GLN A 74 -5.05 0.55 -6.60
C GLN A 74 -4.39 -0.83 -6.48
N LEU A 75 -4.61 -1.73 -7.43
CA LEU A 75 -3.93 -3.03 -7.48
C LEU A 75 -2.54 -2.97 -8.13
N GLY A 76 -2.16 -1.81 -8.67
CA GLY A 76 -0.95 -1.64 -9.45
C GLY A 76 -1.07 -2.23 -10.85
N ARG A 77 0.02 -2.14 -11.61
CA ARG A 77 0.05 -2.66 -12.98
C ARG A 77 0.21 -4.17 -12.99
N ASP A 78 -0.53 -4.84 -13.87
CA ASP A 78 -0.31 -6.25 -14.15
C ASP A 78 1.08 -6.43 -14.79
N ARG A 79 1.91 -7.28 -14.18
CA ARG A 79 3.26 -7.55 -14.69
C ARG A 79 3.43 -9.05 -14.84
N PRO A 80 3.86 -9.54 -16.03
CA PRO A 80 4.17 -10.95 -16.19
C PRO A 80 5.32 -11.33 -15.26
N GLY A 81 5.11 -12.34 -14.42
CA GLY A 81 6.16 -12.94 -13.62
C GLY A 81 7.05 -13.76 -14.54
N TRP A 82 8.23 -13.25 -14.85
CA TRP A 82 9.32 -14.02 -15.46
C TRP A 82 10.36 -14.34 -14.40
#